data_AF-A0A3G9INK0-F1
#
_entry.id   AF-A0A3G9INK0-F1
#
_cell.length_a   1.000
_cell.length_b   1.000
_cell.length_c   1.000
_cell.angle_alpha   90.00
_cell.angle_beta   90.00
_cell.angle_gamma   90.00
#
_symmetry.space_group_name_H-M   'P 1'
#
loop_
_entity.id
_entity.type
_entity.pdbx_description
1 polymer ?
#
loop_
_entity_poly.entity_id
_entity_poly.type
_entity_poly.pdbx_seq_one_letter_code
_entity_poly.pdbx_strand_id
1 'polypeptide(L)'
;MDWSKLRVLIRDFITPELRKRIDIHVTRYHEAHDGYGEAWVTLDGEKIFGGGYYHWYMNPLPEDISLHSLQHGYHEDFYRPNIQSENVKRIMNTGLHETSHITRNLKNYLNTPFSEILTSNNPIYKAFGLIDKRLGKRRFKDIEIKEIEHPLVKQFYELRKELFDR
;
A
#
# COMPACT_ATOMS: atom_id res chain seq x y z
N MET A 1 7.81 14.96 -8.20
CA MET A 1 6.38 15.22 -7.94
C MET A 1 6.22 15.43 -6.45
N ASP A 2 5.62 16.56 -6.07
CA ASP A 2 5.31 16.91 -4.68
C ASP A 2 4.13 16.06 -4.14
N TRP A 3 4.10 15.82 -2.83
CA TRP A 3 3.12 14.97 -2.15
C TRP A 3 1.68 15.43 -2.39
N SER A 4 1.43 16.74 -2.30
CA SER A 4 0.09 17.31 -2.51
C SER A 4 -0.47 16.94 -3.89
N LYS A 5 0.37 16.94 -4.93
CA LYS A 5 -0.02 16.53 -6.29
C LYS A 5 -0.25 15.01 -6.37
N LEU A 6 0.63 14.22 -5.77
CA LEU A 6 0.48 12.76 -5.73
C LEU A 6 -0.83 12.35 -5.05
N ARG A 7 -1.13 12.92 -3.88
CA ARG A 7 -2.37 12.64 -3.12
C ARG A 7 -3.62 12.93 -3.95
N VAL A 8 -3.67 14.05 -4.67
CA VAL A 8 -4.80 14.39 -5.56
C VAL A 8 -4.98 13.34 -6.65
N LEU A 9 -3.90 12.92 -7.31
CA LEU A 9 -3.95 11.90 -8.36
C LEU A 9 -4.43 10.56 -7.81
N ILE A 10 -3.90 10.10 -6.68
CA ILE A 10 -4.34 8.83 -6.08
C ILE A 10 -5.83 8.88 -5.72
N ARG A 11 -6.29 9.98 -5.12
CA ARG A 11 -7.71 10.16 -4.76
C ARG A 11 -8.62 10.13 -5.99
N ASP A 12 -8.18 10.61 -7.14
CA ASP A 12 -8.98 10.51 -8.38
C ASP A 12 -9.09 9.06 -8.89
N PHE A 13 -8.11 8.20 -8.61
CA PHE A 13 -8.18 6.78 -8.95
C PHE A 13 -9.10 5.99 -8.01
N ILE A 14 -9.43 6.49 -6.83
CA ILE A 14 -10.40 5.83 -5.93
C ILE A 14 -11.81 5.95 -6.53
N THR A 15 -12.60 4.87 -6.46
CA THR A 15 -14.01 4.85 -6.89
C THR A 15 -14.81 5.97 -6.22
N PRO A 16 -15.70 6.71 -6.94
CA PRO A 16 -16.35 7.92 -6.43
C PRO A 16 -17.00 7.77 -5.04
N GLU A 17 -17.57 6.61 -4.76
CA GLU A 17 -18.27 6.26 -3.53
C GLU A 17 -17.34 6.20 -2.30
N LEU A 18 -16.05 5.90 -2.49
CA LEU A 18 -15.07 5.80 -1.40
C LEU A 18 -14.16 7.03 -1.29
N ARG A 19 -14.17 7.96 -2.25
CA ARG A 19 -13.24 9.11 -2.29
C ARG A 19 -13.31 9.99 -1.04
N LYS A 20 -14.49 10.12 -0.42
CA LYS A 20 -14.66 10.93 0.80
C LYS A 20 -14.28 10.18 2.07
N ARG A 21 -14.26 8.85 2.02
CA ARG A 21 -14.00 7.96 3.16
C ARG A 21 -12.52 7.66 3.30
N ILE A 22 -11.82 7.50 2.17
CA ILE A 22 -10.41 7.10 2.16
C ILE A 22 -9.52 8.31 1.93
N ASP A 23 -8.45 8.41 2.71
CA ASP A 23 -7.43 9.43 2.53
C ASP A 23 -6.03 8.92 2.85
N ILE A 24 -5.02 9.63 2.33
CA ILE A 24 -3.61 9.27 2.52
C ILE A 24 -2.87 10.50 3.01
N HIS A 25 -2.00 10.29 3.99
CA HIS A 25 -1.28 11.33 4.70
C HIS A 25 0.21 11.02 4.69
N VAL A 26 1.02 12.08 4.68
CA VAL A 26 2.48 11.99 4.83
C VAL A 26 2.93 13.14 5.72
N THR A 27 3.78 12.85 6.70
CA THR A 27 4.56 13.84 7.44
C THR A 27 6.00 13.82 6.99
N ARG A 28 6.65 14.99 7.02
CA ARG A 28 8.10 15.12 6.91
C ARG A 28 8.59 16.02 8.02
N TYR A 29 9.38 15.48 8.93
CA TYR A 29 10.04 16.22 9.99
C TYR A 29 11.26 16.88 9.38
N HIS A 30 11.20 18.21 9.18
CA HIS A 30 12.28 18.98 8.55
C HIS A 30 13.47 19.22 9.49
N GLU A 31 13.31 18.98 10.81
CA GLU A 31 14.34 19.19 11.83
C GLU A 31 15.11 17.91 12.21
N ALA A 32 14.71 16.74 11.70
CA ALA A 32 15.49 15.52 11.83
C ALA A 32 16.57 15.50 10.73
N HIS A 33 17.83 15.21 11.09
CA HIS A 33 19.01 15.29 10.21
C HIS A 33 18.97 14.38 8.96
N ASP A 34 17.91 13.59 8.82
CA ASP A 34 17.68 12.49 7.88
C ASP A 34 16.26 12.54 7.26
N GLY A 35 15.43 13.54 7.60
CA GLY A 35 14.14 13.78 6.93
C GLY A 35 13.07 12.73 7.21
N TYR A 36 13.06 12.17 8.43
CA TYR A 36 12.07 11.16 8.84
C TYR A 36 10.63 11.62 8.71
N GLY A 37 9.74 10.66 8.52
CA GLY A 37 8.32 10.89 8.31
C GLY A 37 7.52 9.61 8.49
N GLU A 38 6.20 9.74 8.47
CA GLU A 38 5.28 8.63 8.36
C GLU A 38 4.42 8.81 7.12
N ALA A 39 3.99 7.70 6.54
CA ALA A 39 2.92 7.66 5.57
C ALA A 39 1.80 6.76 6.12
N TRP A 40 0.55 7.20 6.04
CA TRP A 40 -0.56 6.39 6.50
C TRP A 40 -1.84 6.63 5.70
N VAL A 41 -2.73 5.65 5.77
CA VAL A 41 -4.03 5.64 5.12
C VAL A 41 -5.11 5.66 6.19
N THR A 42 -6.11 6.51 5.99
CA THR A 42 -7.28 6.60 6.87
C THR A 42 -8.54 6.13 6.15
N LEU A 43 -9.45 5.53 6.91
CA LEU A 43 -10.83 5.24 6.52
C LEU A 43 -11.76 5.95 7.51
N ASP A 44 -12.61 6.83 7.01
CA ASP A 44 -13.55 7.64 7.81
C ASP A 44 -12.85 8.42 8.95
N GLY A 45 -11.60 8.83 8.71
CA GLY A 45 -10.76 9.56 9.67
C GLY A 45 -9.84 8.67 10.51
N GLU A 46 -10.10 7.37 10.59
CA GLU A 46 -9.35 6.43 11.43
C GLU A 46 -8.16 5.82 10.67
N LYS A 47 -6.98 5.74 11.29
CA LYS A 47 -5.77 5.13 10.69
C LYS A 47 -5.95 3.61 10.58
N ILE A 48 -5.95 3.09 9.35
CA ILE A 48 -6.11 1.65 9.06
C ILE A 48 -4.83 0.98 8.55
N PHE A 49 -3.85 1.77 8.11
CA PHE A 49 -2.58 1.29 7.58
C PHE A 49 -1.55 2.41 7.65
N GLY A 50 -0.29 2.08 7.89
CA GLY A 50 0.78 3.06 7.84
C GLY A 50 2.16 2.45 7.96
N GLY A 51 3.15 3.30 7.80
CA GLY A 51 4.55 2.96 7.83
C GLY A 51 5.38 4.21 8.09
N GLY A 52 6.58 4.01 8.61
CA GLY A 52 7.41 5.10 9.05
C GLY A 52 8.81 4.61 9.39
N TYR A 53 9.78 5.52 9.38
CA TYR A 53 11.16 5.18 9.68
C TYR A 53 11.29 4.52 11.06
N TYR A 54 10.82 5.16 12.12
CA TYR A 54 10.93 4.59 13.47
C TYR A 54 10.18 3.26 13.59
N HIS A 55 9.01 3.15 12.98
CA HIS A 55 8.26 1.89 12.97
C HIS A 55 9.08 0.77 12.32
N TRP A 56 9.78 1.04 11.21
CA TRP A 56 10.65 0.08 10.55
C TRP A 56 11.84 -0.36 11.41
N TYR A 57 12.57 0.57 12.01
CA TYR A 57 13.82 0.29 12.74
C TYR A 57 13.60 -0.20 14.17
N MET A 58 12.43 0.06 14.77
CA MET A 58 12.10 -0.38 16.14
C MET A 58 11.44 -1.76 16.17
N ASN A 59 11.03 -2.31 15.03
CA ASN A 59 10.46 -3.65 14.95
C ASN A 59 11.50 -4.64 14.40
N PRO A 60 11.74 -5.76 15.09
CA PRO A 60 12.69 -6.75 14.61
C PRO A 60 12.17 -7.38 13.31
N LEU A 61 12.99 -7.35 12.27
CA LEU A 61 12.80 -8.21 11.11
C LEU A 61 13.10 -9.67 11.51
N PRO A 62 12.54 -10.66 10.81
CA PRO A 62 12.89 -12.07 11.04
C PRO A 62 14.40 -12.29 11.02
N GLU A 63 14.90 -13.10 11.97
CA GLU A 63 16.35 -13.28 12.21
C GLU A 63 17.11 -13.86 11.02
N ASP A 64 16.43 -14.57 10.11
CA ASP A 64 16.99 -15.11 8.87
C ASP A 64 17.22 -14.04 7.78
N ILE A 65 16.80 -12.79 8.02
CA ILE A 65 16.98 -11.67 7.08
C ILE A 65 18.34 -10.99 7.34
N SER A 66 19.37 -11.50 6.66
CA SER A 66 20.75 -10.99 6.74
C SER A 66 21.12 -9.99 5.65
N LEU A 67 20.31 -9.86 4.59
CA LEU A 67 20.64 -8.98 3.48
C LEU A 67 20.47 -7.51 3.88
N HIS A 68 21.56 -6.74 3.81
CA HIS A 68 21.62 -5.33 4.20
C HIS A 68 20.52 -4.47 3.53
N SER A 69 20.19 -4.71 2.26
CA SER A 69 19.11 -3.99 1.57
C SER A 69 17.72 -4.30 2.12
N LEU A 70 17.52 -5.48 2.70
CA LEU A 70 16.28 -5.85 3.37
C LEU A 70 16.26 -5.26 4.77
N GLN A 71 17.38 -5.23 5.50
CA GLN A 71 17.44 -4.62 6.84
C GLN A 71 17.09 -3.13 6.82
N HIS A 72 17.55 -2.43 5.79
CA HIS A 72 17.31 -1.00 5.61
C HIS A 72 16.10 -0.68 4.71
N GLY A 73 15.32 -1.69 4.29
CA GLY A 73 14.06 -1.48 3.58
C GLY A 73 14.18 -0.89 2.16
N TYR A 74 15.34 -0.95 1.50
CA TYR A 74 15.52 -0.34 0.17
C TYR A 74 15.68 -1.34 -0.98
N HIS A 75 15.49 -2.64 -0.74
CA HIS A 75 15.47 -3.64 -1.80
C HIS A 75 14.45 -3.28 -2.91
N GLU A 76 14.83 -3.43 -4.18
CA GLU A 76 14.02 -2.95 -5.32
C GLU A 76 12.62 -3.57 -5.40
N ASP A 77 12.51 -4.86 -5.06
CA ASP A 77 11.25 -5.59 -5.08
C ASP A 77 10.17 -5.00 -4.16
N PHE A 78 10.52 -4.23 -3.12
CA PHE A 78 9.51 -3.55 -2.29
C PHE A 78 8.59 -2.65 -3.12
N TYR A 79 9.05 -2.17 -4.28
CA TYR A 79 8.37 -1.18 -5.10
C TYR A 79 7.78 -1.74 -6.40
N ARG A 80 7.81 -3.07 -6.56
CA ARG A 80 7.30 -3.75 -7.76
C ARG A 80 5.89 -4.29 -7.52
N PRO A 81 5.02 -4.28 -8.54
CA PRO A 81 3.74 -4.97 -8.46
C PRO A 81 3.91 -6.50 -8.41
N ASN A 82 4.97 -7.05 -9.00
CA ASN A 82 5.30 -8.47 -8.92
C ASN A 82 6.64 -8.69 -8.20
N ILE A 83 6.57 -8.81 -6.88
CA ILE A 83 7.67 -9.12 -5.97
C ILE A 83 8.22 -10.52 -6.29
N GLN A 84 9.51 -10.64 -6.57
CA GLN A 84 10.15 -11.94 -6.85
C GLN A 84 10.71 -12.57 -5.57
N SER A 85 11.39 -11.76 -4.75
CA SER A 85 12.01 -12.17 -3.49
C SER A 85 10.97 -12.64 -2.46
N GLU A 86 11.10 -13.89 -2.01
CA GLU A 86 10.25 -14.45 -0.94
C GLU A 86 10.40 -13.68 0.38
N ASN A 87 11.60 -13.22 0.70
CA ASN A 87 11.82 -12.40 1.91
C ASN A 87 11.06 -11.09 1.83
N VAL A 88 11.05 -10.42 0.67
CA VAL A 88 10.28 -9.19 0.47
C VAL A 88 8.78 -9.46 0.55
N LYS A 89 8.29 -10.56 -0.06
CA LYS A 89 6.87 -10.97 0.06
C LYS A 89 6.49 -11.15 1.53
N ARG A 90 7.33 -11.87 2.29
CA ARG A 90 7.11 -12.14 3.71
C ARG A 90 7.06 -10.85 4.52
N ILE A 91 8.03 -9.95 4.34
CA ILE A 91 8.06 -8.66 5.05
C ILE A 91 6.85 -7.80 4.68
N MET A 92 6.56 -7.60 3.39
CA MET A 92 5.44 -6.75 2.97
C MET A 92 4.10 -7.25 3.53
N ASN A 93 3.94 -8.56 3.68
CA ASN A 93 2.74 -9.17 4.24
C ASN A 93 2.63 -9.05 5.77
N THR A 94 3.70 -8.74 6.52
CA THR A 94 3.60 -8.50 7.97
C THR A 94 2.87 -7.19 8.29
N GLY A 95 2.74 -6.29 7.32
CA GLY A 95 2.24 -4.93 7.55
C GLY A 95 3.30 -3.97 8.09
N LEU A 96 4.56 -4.41 8.20
CA LEU A 96 5.69 -3.53 8.53
C LEU A 96 6.16 -2.83 7.26
N HIS A 97 6.00 -1.51 7.21
CA HIS A 97 6.39 -0.68 6.07
C HIS A 97 7.23 0.51 6.50
N GLU A 98 8.23 0.83 5.69
CA GLU A 98 8.91 2.13 5.71
C GLU A 98 8.05 3.16 4.92
N THR A 99 8.24 4.44 5.19
CA THR A 99 7.57 5.56 4.52
C THR A 99 7.65 5.47 2.98
N SER A 100 8.81 5.09 2.46
CA SER A 100 9.08 4.93 1.03
C SER A 100 8.32 3.76 0.43
N HIS A 101 8.09 2.66 1.17
CA HIS A 101 7.26 1.55 0.70
C HIS A 101 5.89 2.08 0.33
N ILE A 102 5.27 2.90 1.17
CA ILE A 102 3.94 3.44 0.89
C ILE A 102 4.00 4.48 -0.24
N THR A 103 4.81 5.51 -0.06
CA THR A 103 4.81 6.66 -0.98
C THR A 103 5.29 6.32 -2.39
N ARG A 104 6.31 5.45 -2.53
CA ARG A 104 6.85 5.05 -3.83
C ARG A 104 5.95 4.04 -4.53
N ASN A 105 5.35 3.07 -3.82
CA ASN A 105 4.38 2.17 -4.45
C ASN A 105 3.16 2.94 -4.96
N LEU A 106 2.63 3.91 -4.20
CA LEU A 106 1.53 4.76 -4.67
C LEU A 106 1.92 5.56 -5.92
N LYS A 107 3.12 6.15 -5.93
CA LYS A 107 3.62 6.87 -7.11
C LYS A 107 3.74 5.96 -8.33
N ASN A 108 4.26 4.74 -8.16
CA ASN A 108 4.42 3.78 -9.24
C ASN A 108 3.06 3.28 -9.75
N TYR A 109 2.12 2.99 -8.84
CA TYR A 109 0.76 2.55 -9.13
C TYR A 109 0.02 3.42 -10.15
N LEU A 110 0.20 4.75 -10.11
CA LEU A 110 -0.41 5.66 -11.08
C LEU A 110 -0.02 5.39 -12.53
N ASN A 111 1.14 4.77 -12.75
CA ASN A 111 1.70 4.48 -14.07
C ASN A 111 1.72 2.97 -14.38
N THR A 112 1.16 2.13 -13.51
CA THR A 112 1.12 0.68 -13.70
C THR A 112 -0.17 0.30 -14.47
N PRO A 113 -0.07 -0.53 -15.53
CA PRO A 113 -1.24 -1.08 -16.21
C PRO A 113 -2.19 -1.77 -15.22
N PHE A 114 -3.49 -1.53 -15.39
CA PHE A 114 -4.48 -2.06 -14.45
C PHE A 114 -4.53 -3.60 -14.43
N SER A 115 -4.22 -4.27 -15.55
CA SER A 115 -4.07 -5.73 -15.61
C SER A 115 -2.97 -6.24 -14.68
N GLU A 116 -1.85 -5.51 -14.57
CA GLU A 116 -0.72 -5.85 -13.70
C GLU A 116 -1.02 -5.57 -12.22
N ILE A 117 -1.80 -4.50 -11.95
CA ILE A 117 -2.28 -4.20 -10.60
C ILE A 117 -3.16 -5.34 -10.08
N LEU A 118 -4.07 -5.87 -10.90
CA LEU A 118 -4.99 -6.94 -10.49
C LEU A 118 -4.32 -8.27 -10.17
N THR A 119 -3.18 -8.56 -10.81
CA THR A 119 -2.41 -9.79 -10.57
C THR A 119 -1.24 -9.58 -9.60
N SER A 120 -1.13 -8.39 -9.02
CA SER A 120 -0.03 -8.01 -8.14
C SER A 120 0.00 -8.85 -6.87
N ASN A 121 1.20 -9.27 -6.46
CA ASN A 121 1.46 -9.89 -5.15
C ASN A 121 1.96 -8.88 -4.10
N ASN A 122 2.04 -7.59 -4.47
CA ASN A 122 2.38 -6.52 -3.54
C ASN A 122 1.10 -6.01 -2.87
N PRO A 123 1.01 -6.03 -1.53
CA PRO A 123 -0.22 -5.74 -0.81
C PRO A 123 -0.72 -4.31 -1.02
N ILE A 124 0.17 -3.34 -1.28
CA ILE A 124 -0.22 -1.95 -1.53
C ILE A 124 -0.89 -1.84 -2.90
N TYR A 125 -0.29 -2.44 -3.94
CA TYR A 125 -0.89 -2.49 -5.27
C TYR A 125 -2.24 -3.22 -5.27
N LYS A 126 -2.29 -4.40 -4.64
CA LYS A 126 -3.52 -5.20 -4.57
C LYS A 126 -4.63 -4.44 -3.84
N ALA A 127 -4.33 -3.84 -2.68
CA ALA A 127 -5.29 -3.04 -1.93
C ALA A 127 -5.83 -1.87 -2.76
N PHE A 128 -4.95 -1.03 -3.31
CA PHE A 128 -5.38 0.13 -4.09
C PHE A 128 -6.10 -0.27 -5.39
N GLY A 129 -5.77 -1.42 -5.98
CA GLY A 129 -6.50 -2.02 -7.10
C GLY A 129 -7.95 -2.38 -6.76
N LEU A 130 -8.25 -2.77 -5.52
CA LEU A 130 -9.61 -3.12 -5.07
C LEU A 130 -10.52 -1.89 -4.97
N ILE A 131 -9.98 -0.73 -4.61
CA ILE A 131 -10.74 0.53 -4.54
C ILE A 131 -10.59 1.39 -5.79
N ASP A 132 -9.88 0.92 -6.81
CA ASP A 132 -9.66 1.61 -8.08
C ASP A 132 -10.99 1.76 -8.85
N LYS A 133 -11.27 2.96 -9.34
CA LYS A 133 -12.44 3.27 -10.19
C LYS A 133 -12.50 2.44 -11.47
N ARG A 134 -11.35 1.92 -11.93
CA ARG A 134 -11.22 1.03 -13.09
C ARG A 134 -11.71 -0.40 -12.78
N LEU A 135 -11.82 -0.79 -11.52
CA LEU A 135 -12.36 -2.10 -11.12
C LEU A 135 -13.89 -2.10 -11.20
N GLY A 136 -14.45 -2.89 -12.11
CA GLY A 136 -15.89 -3.07 -12.25
C GLY A 136 -16.39 -4.37 -11.59
N LYS A 137 -17.70 -4.43 -11.30
CA LYS A 137 -18.38 -5.54 -10.60
C LYS A 137 -18.06 -6.92 -11.18
N ARG A 138 -18.02 -7.06 -12.53
CA ARG A 138 -17.69 -8.33 -13.19
C ARG A 138 -16.33 -8.86 -12.78
N ARG A 139 -15.28 -8.03 -12.90
CA ARG A 139 -13.90 -8.41 -12.56
C ARG A 139 -13.72 -8.60 -11.06
N PHE A 140 -14.46 -7.85 -10.23
CA PHE A 140 -14.41 -8.01 -8.79
C PHE A 140 -14.87 -9.40 -8.32
N LYS A 141 -15.91 -9.97 -8.96
CA LYS A 141 -16.41 -11.31 -8.64
C LYS A 141 -15.39 -12.43 -8.85
N ASP A 142 -14.40 -12.19 -9.70
CA ASP A 142 -13.34 -13.16 -9.98
C ASP A 142 -12.16 -13.04 -8.99
N ILE A 143 -12.21 -12.09 -8.06
CA ILE A 143 -11.16 -11.86 -7.06
C ILE A 143 -11.45 -12.69 -5.82
N GLU A 144 -10.50 -13.55 -5.47
CA GLU A 144 -10.52 -14.31 -4.22
C GLU A 144 -9.50 -13.74 -3.23
N ILE A 145 -9.96 -13.48 -2.00
CA ILE A 145 -9.09 -13.03 -0.90
C ILE A 145 -8.82 -14.21 0.03
N LYS A 146 -7.54 -14.51 0.23
CA LYS A 146 -7.09 -15.59 1.12
C LYS A 146 -7.13 -15.12 2.58
N GLU A 147 -7.27 -16.07 3.50
CA GLU A 147 -7.24 -15.79 4.94
C GLU A 147 -5.90 -15.20 5.40
N ILE A 148 -4.79 -15.54 4.76
CA ILE A 148 -3.46 -15.02 5.11
C ILE A 148 -3.12 -13.67 4.44
N GLU A 149 -4.07 -13.06 3.73
CA GLU A 149 -3.85 -11.81 3.00
C GLU A 149 -3.66 -10.60 3.95
N HIS A 150 -2.90 -9.61 3.48
CA HIS A 150 -2.59 -8.39 4.23
C HIS A 150 -3.86 -7.65 4.71
N PRO A 151 -3.91 -7.12 5.95
CA PRO A 151 -5.11 -6.50 6.53
C PRO A 151 -5.73 -5.39 5.67
N LEU A 152 -4.91 -4.51 5.09
CA LEU A 152 -5.38 -3.45 4.19
C LEU A 152 -6.13 -4.01 2.96
N VAL A 153 -5.66 -5.13 2.40
CA VAL A 153 -6.29 -5.77 1.23
C VAL A 153 -7.67 -6.28 1.61
N LYS A 154 -7.78 -6.99 2.74
CA LYS A 154 -9.07 -7.47 3.26
C LYS A 154 -10.04 -6.33 3.51
N GLN A 155 -9.58 -5.28 4.20
CA GLN A 155 -10.40 -4.09 4.50
C GLN A 155 -10.97 -3.46 3.22
N PHE A 156 -10.12 -3.30 2.20
CA PHE A 156 -10.52 -2.68 0.93
C PHE A 156 -11.38 -3.60 0.06
N TYR A 157 -11.18 -4.92 0.17
CA TYR A 157 -12.06 -5.90 -0.47
C TYR A 157 -13.48 -5.82 0.10
N GLU A 158 -13.64 -5.85 1.43
CA GLU A 158 -14.96 -5.77 2.06
C GLU A 158 -15.67 -4.45 1.74
N LEU A 159 -14.95 -3.31 1.80
CA LEU A 159 -15.50 -2.02 1.38
C LEU A 159 -15.99 -2.03 -0.06
N ARG A 160 -15.25 -2.68 -0.97
CA ARG A 160 -15.64 -2.74 -2.38
C ARG A 160 -16.81 -3.71 -2.59
N LYS A 161 -16.84 -4.82 -1.86
CA LYS A 161 -17.94 -5.79 -1.87
C LYS A 161 -19.25 -5.15 -1.46
N GLU A 162 -19.27 -4.43 -0.33
CA GLU A 162 -20.45 -3.69 0.15
C GLU A 162 -21.01 -2.72 -0.90
N LEU A 163 -20.16 -2.10 -1.71
CA LEU A 163 -20.60 -1.19 -2.77
C LEU A 163 -21.22 -1.92 -3.95
N PHE A 164 -20.76 -3.13 -4.26
CA PHE A 164 -21.31 -3.92 -5.36
C PHE A 164 -22.54 -4.74 -4.98
N ASP A 165 -22.73 -5.03 -3.69
CA ASP A 165 -23.89 -5.74 -3.17
C ASP A 165 -25.11 -4.83 -2.95
N ARG A 166 -24.91 -3.51 -2.92
CA ARG A 166 -25.97 -2.49 -3.02
C ARG A 166 -26.55 -2.43 -4.43
#